data_AF-A0A7S0ADB9-F1
#
_entry.id   AF-A0A7S0ADB9-F1
#
_cell.length_a   1.000
_cell.length_b   1.000
_cell.length_c   1.000
_cell.angle_alpha   90.00
_cell.angle_beta   90.00
_cell.angle_gamma   90.00
#
_symmetry.space_group_name_H-M   'P 1'
#
loop_
_entity.id
_entity.type
_entity.pdbx_description
1 polymer ?
#
loop_
_entity_poly.entity_id
_entity_poly.type
_entity_poly.pdbx_seq_one_letter_code
_entity_poly.pdbx_strand_id
1 'polypeptide(L)'
;GVEGSGSPVQVQCMACRQLFLCKWILRRKGTCRVIVPNHGHSRCPVEHVDSKKQMVPLDVGLRAVQDHVGNFRYCEHGKLACACAKCHPELVCEHGIFRKKCLRCQARGLVWKRARRA
;
A
#
# COMPACT_ATOMS: atom_id res chain seq x y z
N GLY A 1 -1.88 -11.59 11.12
CA GLY A 1 -0.98 -12.48 10.37
C GLY A 1 -1.17 -12.24 8.89
N VAL A 2 -0.13 -12.50 8.10
CA VAL A 2 -0.31 -12.88 6.70
C VAL A 2 -0.61 -14.37 6.71
N GLU A 3 -1.77 -14.76 6.19
CA GLU A 3 -2.17 -16.17 6.13
C GLU A 3 -2.15 -16.57 4.66
N GLY A 4 -1.55 -17.72 4.35
CA GLY A 4 -1.70 -18.30 3.02
C GLY A 4 -3.15 -18.74 2.85
N SER A 5 -3.85 -18.22 1.85
CA SER A 5 -5.16 -18.77 1.50
C SER A 5 -4.99 -20.14 0.85
N GLY A 6 -5.89 -21.08 1.17
CA GLY A 6 -5.93 -22.40 0.52
C GLY A 6 -6.19 -22.32 -1.00
N SER A 7 -6.84 -21.25 -1.45
CA SER A 7 -7.08 -20.94 -2.87
C SER A 7 -6.26 -19.72 -3.32
N PRO A 8 -5.44 -19.83 -4.39
CA PRO A 8 -4.68 -18.70 -4.92
C PRO A 8 -5.60 -17.69 -5.60
N VAL A 9 -5.36 -16.40 -5.37
CA VAL A 9 -6.04 -15.27 -6.02
C VAL A 9 -5.38 -14.99 -7.37
N GLN A 10 -6.20 -14.69 -8.38
CA GLN A 10 -5.67 -14.28 -9.68
C GLN A 10 -5.39 -12.77 -9.69
N VAL A 11 -4.17 -12.42 -10.07
CA VAL A 11 -3.70 -11.04 -10.20
C VAL A 11 -3.22 -10.81 -11.62
N GLN A 12 -3.78 -9.81 -12.29
CA GLN A 12 -3.39 -9.40 -13.63
C GLN A 12 -2.45 -8.22 -13.57
N CYS A 13 -1.38 -8.25 -14.37
CA CYS A 13 -0.64 -7.05 -14.70
C CYS A 13 -1.34 -6.31 -15.84
N MET A 14 -1.86 -5.11 -15.59
CA MET A 14 -2.57 -4.30 -16.58
C MET A 14 -1.68 -3.82 -17.74
N ALA A 15 -0.35 -3.84 -17.57
CA ALA A 15 0.57 -3.39 -18.60
C ALA A 15 0.92 -4.46 -19.66
N CYS A 16 0.96 -5.74 -19.26
CA CYS A 16 1.27 -6.85 -20.18
C CYS A 16 0.14 -7.88 -20.28
N ARG A 17 -0.95 -7.69 -19.53
CA ARG A 17 -2.09 -8.59 -19.37
C ARG A 17 -1.75 -9.98 -18.81
N GLN A 18 -0.52 -10.19 -18.33
CA GLN A 18 -0.09 -11.46 -17.75
C GLN A 18 -0.81 -11.74 -16.44
N LEU A 19 -1.26 -12.99 -16.28
CA LEU A 19 -1.97 -13.48 -15.11
C LEU A 19 -1.00 -14.21 -14.17
N PHE A 20 -1.13 -13.91 -12.88
CA PHE A 20 -0.35 -14.50 -11.80
C PHE A 20 -1.27 -15.08 -10.73
N LEU A 21 -0.85 -16.19 -10.14
CA LEU A 21 -1.51 -16.79 -8.98
C LEU A 21 -0.79 -16.35 -7.71
N CYS A 22 -1.44 -15.54 -6.90
CA CYS A 22 -0.92 -15.04 -5.64
C CYS A 22 -1.59 -15.75 -4.46
N LYS A 23 -0.79 -16.44 -3.64
CA LYS A 23 -1.27 -17.12 -2.41
C LYS A 23 -1.28 -16.21 -1.17
N TRP A 24 -0.64 -15.05 -1.27
CA TRP A 24 -0.40 -14.16 -0.15
C TRP A 24 -1.56 -13.18 0.03
N ILE A 25 -2.41 -13.44 1.02
CA ILE A 25 -3.55 -12.58 1.35
C ILE A 25 -3.40 -12.04 2.78
N LEU A 26 -3.55 -10.73 2.91
CA LEU A 26 -3.69 -10.06 4.19
C LEU A 26 -5.19 -9.97 4.54
N ARG A 27 -5.62 -10.71 5.56
CA ARG A 27 -7.00 -10.68 6.10
C ARG A 27 -7.01 -9.90 7.41
N ARG A 28 -7.84 -8.86 7.52
CA ARG A 28 -8.00 -8.10 8.78
C ARG A 28 -9.35 -7.37 8.85
N LYS A 29 -10.05 -7.53 9.99
CA LYS A 29 -11.32 -6.81 10.32
C LYS A 29 -12.34 -6.80 9.15
N GLY A 30 -12.58 -7.96 8.53
CA GLY A 30 -13.50 -8.10 7.40
C GLY A 30 -12.97 -7.58 6.05
N THR A 31 -11.75 -7.05 5.98
CA THR A 31 -11.11 -6.66 4.71
C THR A 31 -10.06 -7.69 4.30
N CYS A 32 -10.07 -8.07 3.02
CA CYS A 32 -9.09 -8.94 2.40
C CYS A 32 -8.29 -8.16 1.36
N ARG A 33 -6.97 -8.27 1.40
CA ARG A 33 -6.07 -7.61 0.45
C ARG A 33 -5.05 -8.61 -0.07
N VAL A 34 -4.81 -8.63 -1.37
CA VAL A 34 -3.74 -9.47 -1.97
C VAL A 34 -2.41 -8.72 -1.91
N ILE A 35 -1.35 -9.43 -1.55
CA ILE A 35 -0.01 -8.86 -1.52
C ILE A 35 0.61 -9.04 -2.90
N VAL A 36 1.06 -7.92 -3.49
CA VAL A 36 1.70 -7.90 -4.81
C VAL A 36 3.15 -7.41 -4.71
N PRO A 37 4.05 -7.90 -5.57
CA PRO A 37 5.44 -7.45 -5.59
C PRO A 37 5.57 -5.95 -5.89
N ASN A 38 6.33 -5.25 -5.07
CA ASN A 38 6.65 -3.83 -5.18
C ASN A 38 7.59 -3.54 -6.35
N HIS A 39 8.20 -4.55 -6.95
CA HIS A 39 9.08 -4.41 -8.12
C HIS A 39 8.47 -4.99 -9.40
N GLY A 40 7.18 -5.37 -9.37
CA GLY A 40 6.51 -6.01 -10.49
C GLY A 40 7.05 -7.41 -10.76
N HIS A 41 7.13 -7.79 -12.05
CA HIS A 41 7.65 -9.08 -12.49
C HIS A 41 8.68 -8.89 -13.61
N SER A 42 9.60 -9.84 -13.73
CA SER A 42 10.78 -9.78 -14.62
C SER A 42 10.50 -9.79 -16.13
N ARG A 43 9.27 -10.09 -16.54
CA ARG A 43 8.85 -10.23 -17.95
C ARG A 43 7.91 -9.12 -18.42
N CYS A 44 7.83 -8.01 -17.70
CA CYS A 44 6.94 -6.91 -18.06
C CYS A 44 7.60 -6.00 -19.12
N PRO A 45 6.88 -5.58 -20.19
CA PRO A 45 7.40 -4.66 -21.20
C PRO A 45 7.47 -3.20 -20.71
N VAL A 46 6.81 -2.88 -19.59
CA VAL A 46 6.93 -1.59 -18.92
C VAL A 46 8.04 -1.66 -17.88
N GLU A 47 8.90 -0.64 -17.91
CA GLU A 47 9.99 -0.42 -16.95
C GLU A 47 9.50 -0.54 -15.49
N HIS A 48 10.38 -1.02 -14.61
CA HIS A 48 10.09 -1.42 -13.22
C HIS A 48 9.40 -0.36 -12.34
N VAL A 49 9.35 0.91 -12.76
CA VAL A 49 8.72 2.01 -12.01
C VAL A 49 7.20 2.01 -12.12
N ASP A 50 6.64 1.72 -13.30
CA ASP A 50 5.20 1.76 -13.55
C ASP A 50 4.52 0.41 -13.30
N SER A 51 5.26 -0.69 -13.45
CA SER A 51 4.81 -2.05 -13.15
C SER A 51 4.21 -2.22 -11.74
N LYS A 52 4.67 -1.42 -10.76
CA LYS A 52 4.25 -1.49 -9.34
C LYS A 52 2.79 -1.15 -9.08
N LYS A 53 2.20 -0.34 -9.96
CA LYS A 53 0.80 0.14 -9.85
C LYS A 53 -0.16 -0.64 -10.74
N GLN A 54 0.37 -1.48 -11.62
CA GLN A 54 -0.39 -2.13 -12.68
C GLN A 54 -0.89 -3.52 -12.28
N MET A 55 -0.45 -4.08 -11.15
CA MET A 55 -0.90 -5.39 -10.69
C MET A 55 -2.22 -5.28 -9.92
N VAL A 56 -3.29 -5.85 -10.47
CA VAL A 56 -4.66 -5.73 -9.97
C VAL A 56 -5.27 -7.13 -9.80
N PRO A 57 -5.90 -7.46 -8.66
CA PRO A 57 -6.65 -8.70 -8.51
C PRO A 57 -7.90 -8.70 -9.40
N LEU A 58 -8.24 -9.86 -9.97
CA LEU A 58 -9.51 -10.00 -10.71
C LEU A 58 -10.70 -10.22 -9.78
N ASP A 59 -10.48 -10.78 -8.59
CA ASP A 59 -11.55 -11.04 -7.63
C ASP A 59 -12.24 -9.74 -7.16
N VAL A 60 -13.56 -9.67 -7.38
CA VAL A 60 -14.38 -8.49 -7.07
C VAL A 60 -14.35 -8.23 -5.56
N GLY A 61 -13.85 -7.06 -5.18
CA GLY A 61 -13.76 -6.63 -3.78
C GLY A 61 -12.38 -6.81 -3.13
N LEU A 62 -11.44 -7.46 -3.81
CA LEU A 62 -10.05 -7.54 -3.34
C LEU A 62 -9.25 -6.30 -3.78
N ARG A 63 -8.44 -5.77 -2.87
CA ARG A 63 -7.48 -4.69 -3.18
C ARG A 63 -6.05 -5.21 -3.12
N ALA A 64 -5.20 -4.77 -4.04
CA ALA A 64 -3.77 -5.03 -3.97
C ALA A 64 -3.08 -4.16 -2.90
N VAL A 65 -2.09 -4.72 -2.21
CA VAL A 65 -1.14 -3.99 -1.36
C VAL A 65 0.27 -4.43 -1.72
N GLN A 66 1.18 -3.48 -1.90
CA GLN A 66 2.58 -3.77 -2.22
C GLN A 66 3.30 -4.37 -1.01
N ASP A 67 4.22 -5.32 -1.23
CA ASP A 67 5.03 -6.01 -0.19
C ASP A 67 6.04 -5.10 0.57
N HIS A 68 5.95 -3.78 0.41
CA HIS A 68 6.83 -2.83 1.09
C HIS A 68 6.78 -2.96 2.62
N VAL A 69 7.95 -2.99 3.27
CA VAL A 69 8.08 -3.16 4.74
C VAL A 69 7.23 -2.17 5.55
N GLY A 70 7.04 -0.94 5.06
CA GLY A 70 6.21 0.07 5.70
C GLY A 70 4.70 -0.25 5.72
N ASN A 71 4.23 -1.19 4.89
CA ASN A 71 2.84 -1.67 4.86
C ASN A 71 2.59 -2.82 5.83
N PHE A 72 3.64 -3.45 6.37
CA PHE A 72 3.54 -4.61 7.28
C PHE A 72 4.22 -4.38 8.62
N ARG A 73 5.00 -3.31 8.78
CA ARG A 73 5.58 -2.93 10.06
C ARG A 73 4.49 -2.33 10.95
N TYR A 74 4.03 -3.10 11.91
CA TYR A 74 3.17 -2.63 12.99
C TYR A 74 4.02 -2.18 14.17
N CYS A 75 3.54 -1.18 14.89
CA CYS A 75 4.14 -0.79 16.17
C CYS A 75 3.47 -1.54 17.33
N GLU A 76 4.11 -1.50 18.49
CA GLU A 76 3.57 -1.99 19.78
C GLU A 76 2.17 -1.46 20.12
N HIS A 77 1.80 -0.31 19.55
CA HIS A 77 0.47 0.31 19.71
C HIS A 77 -0.63 -0.28 18.80
N GLY A 78 -0.36 -1.38 18.08
CA GLY A 78 -1.34 -2.08 17.23
C GLY A 78 -1.74 -1.38 15.92
N LYS A 79 -1.09 -0.23 15.62
CA LYS A 79 -1.24 0.53 14.37
C LYS A 79 -0.08 0.26 13.42
N LEU A 80 -0.30 0.46 12.11
CA LEU A 80 0.82 0.52 11.16
C LEU A 80 1.82 1.56 11.67
N ALA A 81 3.11 1.22 11.72
CA ALA A 81 4.15 2.08 12.25
C ALA A 81 4.07 3.46 11.60
N CYS A 82 4.02 3.52 10.26
CA CYS A 82 3.88 4.75 9.47
C CYS A 82 2.57 5.55 9.69
N ALA A 83 1.61 5.00 10.41
CA ALA A 83 0.32 5.62 10.74
C ALA A 83 0.07 5.69 12.25
N CYS A 84 1.08 5.43 13.08
CA CYS A 84 0.97 5.55 14.52
C CYS A 84 1.45 6.94 14.97
N ALA A 85 0.52 7.71 15.56
CA ALA A 85 0.81 9.06 16.05
C ALA A 85 1.83 9.07 17.19
N LYS A 86 1.88 8.00 17.99
CA LYS A 86 2.86 7.83 19.07
C LYS A 86 4.26 7.48 18.55
N CYS A 87 4.35 6.71 17.46
CA CYS A 87 5.63 6.32 16.88
C CYS A 87 6.22 7.38 15.94
N HIS A 88 5.37 8.17 15.29
CA HIS A 88 5.77 9.27 14.40
C HIS A 88 5.07 10.57 14.80
N PRO A 89 5.46 11.18 15.94
CA PRO A 89 4.89 12.45 16.38
C PRO A 89 5.18 13.58 15.39
N GLU A 90 6.29 13.51 14.65
CA GLU A 90 6.68 14.44 13.59
C GLU A 90 5.63 14.59 12.47
N LEU A 91 4.82 13.54 12.24
CA LEU A 91 3.78 13.51 11.20
C LEU A 91 2.44 14.07 11.70
N VAL A 92 2.32 14.35 12.99
CA VAL A 92 1.14 14.93 13.64
C VAL A 92 1.29 16.45 13.62
N CYS A 93 0.20 17.18 13.36
CA CYS A 93 0.19 18.64 13.46
C CYS A 93 -0.20 19.09 14.86
N GLU A 94 -0.07 20.38 15.13
CA GLU A 94 -0.57 21.02 16.36
C GLU A 94 -2.06 20.76 16.65
N HIS A 95 -2.84 20.38 15.62
CA HIS A 95 -4.25 20.02 15.75
C HIS A 95 -4.49 18.56 16.17
N GLY A 96 -3.45 17.82 16.56
CA GLY A 96 -3.56 16.44 17.09
C GLY A 96 -3.88 15.36 16.05
N ILE A 97 -3.89 15.70 14.76
CA ILE A 97 -4.11 14.76 13.66
C ILE A 97 -2.93 14.76 12.69
N PHE A 98 -2.80 13.71 11.87
CA PHE A 98 -1.73 13.65 10.88
C PHE A 98 -1.77 14.86 9.93
N ARG A 99 -0.64 15.54 9.71
CA ARG A 99 -0.50 16.71 8.81
C ARG A 99 -1.14 16.45 7.45
N LYS A 100 -0.92 15.27 6.87
CA LYS A 100 -1.50 14.82 5.59
C LYS A 100 -3.03 14.67 5.60
N LYS A 101 -3.66 14.52 6.76
CA LYS A 101 -5.12 14.40 6.95
C LYS A 101 -5.76 15.67 7.54
N CYS A 102 -4.95 16.65 7.92
CA CYS A 102 -5.45 17.87 8.55
C CYS A 102 -5.91 18.85 7.48
N LEU A 103 -7.22 19.10 7.41
CA LEU A 103 -7.82 20.05 6.47
C LEU A 103 -7.21 21.45 6.63
N ARG A 104 -6.98 21.90 7.88
CA ARG A 104 -6.37 23.21 8.16
C ARG A 104 -4.91 23.29 7.71
N CYS A 105 -4.12 22.23 7.89
CA CYS A 105 -2.74 22.19 7.38
C CYS A 105 -2.70 22.05 5.85
N GLN A 106 -3.64 21.30 5.25
CA GLN A 106 -3.76 21.18 3.80
C GLN A 106 -4.10 22.53 3.16
N ALA A 107 -5.07 23.26 3.72
CA ALA A 107 -5.46 24.59 3.26
C ALA A 107 -4.31 25.62 3.38
N ARG A 108 -3.50 25.52 4.44
CA ARG A 108 -2.32 26.38 4.64
C ARG A 108 -1.08 25.93 3.86
N GLY A 109 -1.15 24.85 3.09
CA GLY A 109 -0.01 24.32 2.35
C GLY A 109 1.11 23.72 3.22
N LEU A 110 0.87 23.51 4.52
CA LEU A 110 1.84 23.01 5.51
C LEU A 110 2.03 21.48 5.46
N VAL A 111 1.64 20.85 4.36
CA VAL A 111 1.84 19.41 4.14
C VAL A 111 3.07 19.24 3.25
N TRP A 112 4.02 18.40 3.68
CA TRP A 112 5.19 18.08 2.86
C TRP A 112 4.74 17.45 1.55
N LYS A 113 4.79 18.23 0.47
CA LYS A 113 4.69 17.74 -0.90
C LYS A 113 6.11 17.45 -1.34
N ARG A 114 6.38 16.26 -1.89
CA ARG A 114 7.64 16.04 -2.61
C ARG A 114 7.67 17.10 -3.72
N ALA A 115 8.72 17.92 -3.75
CA ALA A 115 8.94 18.86 -4.85
C ALA A 115 8.86 18.05 -6.15
N ARG A 116 7.94 18.41 -7.04
CA ARG A 116 7.96 17.85 -8.41
C ARG A 116 9.28 18.37 -9.00
N ARG A 117 10.20 17.47 -9.32
CA ARG A 117 11.35 17.83 -10.15
C ARG A 117 10.76 18.27 -11.49
N ALA A 118 10.98 19.53 -11.84
CA ALA A 118 10.73 20.04 -13.18
C ALA A 118 11.79 19.48 -14.13
#